data_AF-A0A6G1EYZ3-F1
#
_entry.id   AF-A0A6G1EYZ3-F1
#
_cell.length_a   1.000
_cell.length_b   1.000
_cell.length_c   1.000
_cell.angle_alpha   90.00
_cell.angle_beta   90.00
_cell.angle_gamma   90.00
#
_symmetry.space_group_name_H-M   'P 1'
#
loop_
_entity.id
_entity.type
_entity.pdbx_description
1 polymer ?
#
loop_
_entity_poly.entity_id
_entity_poly.type
_entity_poly.pdbx_seq_one_letter_code
_entity_poly.pdbx_strand_id
1 'polypeptide(L)' 'MALSYDARQTCYIVRGKVTAAVEDSPEEGHIELGAGDLVVFPRGTRCTWHIAAAVDMHYAFDPS' A
#
# COMPACT_ATOMS: atom_id res chain seq x y z
N MET A 1 9.76 -7.81 -4.64
CA MET A 1 9.17 -7.64 -5.98
C MET A 1 8.24 -6.45 -5.89
N ALA A 2 8.41 -5.44 -6.75
CA ALA A 2 7.58 -4.24 -6.73
C ALA A 2 6.19 -4.53 -7.29
N LEU A 3 5.16 -3.99 -6.66
CA LEU A 3 3.79 -3.99 -7.13
C LEU A 3 3.55 -2.75 -7.99
N SER A 4 2.75 -2.91 -9.04
CA SER A 4 2.32 -1.82 -9.93
C SER A 4 0.80 -1.81 -9.98
N TYR A 5 0.20 -0.65 -9.71
CA TYR A 5 -1.26 -0.50 -9.68
C TYR A 5 -1.77 0.18 -10.94
N ASP A 6 -2.44 -0.57 -11.83
CA ASP A 6 -2.98 -0.05 -13.09
C ASP A 6 -4.31 0.70 -12.94
N ALA A 7 -4.88 0.68 -11.73
CA ALA A 7 -6.04 1.43 -11.29
C ALA A 7 -5.80 1.99 -9.89
N ARG A 8 -6.56 3.02 -9.51
CA ARG A 8 -6.55 3.52 -8.13
C ARG A 8 -7.01 2.42 -7.19
N GLN A 9 -6.26 2.16 -6.13
CA GLN A 9 -6.58 1.17 -5.12
C GLN A 9 -6.80 1.85 -3.77
N THR A 10 -7.86 1.46 -3.07
CA THR A 10 -8.05 1.76 -1.65
C THR A 10 -7.80 0.49 -0.84
N CYS A 11 -6.98 0.58 0.20
CA CYS A 11 -6.58 -0.54 1.05
C CYS A 11 -6.80 -0.19 2.53
N TYR A 12 -7.40 -1.11 3.28
CA TYR A 12 -7.63 -1.02 4.71
C TYR A 12 -6.94 -2.18 5.41
N ILE A 13 -6.06 -1.89 6.38
CA ILE A 13 -5.33 -2.91 7.13
C ILE A 13 -6.16 -3.31 8.36
N VAL A 14 -6.58 -4.58 8.40
CA VAL A 14 -7.37 -5.12 9.52
C VAL A 14 -6.44 -5.54 10.66
N ARG A 15 -5.31 -6.17 10.34
CA ARG A 15 -4.27 -6.57 11.29
C ARG A 15 -2.90 -6.59 10.60
N GLY A 16 -1.85 -6.56 11.41
CA GLY A 16 -0.47 -6.71 10.96
C GLY A 16 0.32 -5.41 10.97
N LYS A 17 1.54 -5.47 10.44
CA LYS A 17 2.44 -4.33 10.30
C LYS A 17 3.23 -4.46 9.00
N VAL A 18 3.23 -3.40 8.19
CA VAL A 18 3.93 -3.35 6.91
C VAL A 18 4.52 -1.97 6.67
N THR A 19 5.66 -1.93 6.00
CA THR A 19 6.22 -0.69 5.45
C THR A 19 6.10 -0.72 3.94
N ALA A 20 5.33 0.22 3.38
CA ALA A 20 5.21 0.41 1.94
C ALA A 20 6.28 1.40 1.45
N ALA A 21 7.17 0.94 0.59
CA ALA A 21 8.18 1.76 -0.07
C ALA A 21 7.65 2.21 -1.44
N VAL A 22 7.21 3.47 -1.59
CA VAL A 22 6.66 4.04 -2.82
C VAL A 22 7.79 4.59 -3.68
N GLU A 23 7.86 4.12 -4.93
CA GLU A 23 8.82 4.62 -5.92
C GLU A 23 8.43 6.04 -6.37
N ASP A 24 9.42 6.89 -6.65
CA ASP A 24 9.25 8.28 -7.12
C ASP A 24 8.55 9.26 -6.17
N SER A 25 8.45 8.96 -4.87
CA SER A 25 8.00 9.92 -3.85
C SER A 25 9.12 10.92 -3.48
N PRO A 26 8.87 12.24 -3.46
CA PRO A 26 9.89 13.28 -3.19
C PRO A 26 10.35 13.35 -1.72
N GLU A 27 9.58 12.82 -0.77
CA GLU A 27 10.01 12.56 0.61
C GLU A 27 10.26 11.06 0.75
N GLU A 28 11.37 10.69 1.42
CA GLU A 28 11.86 9.31 1.61
C GLU A 28 10.70 8.32 1.77
N GLY A 29 10.37 7.63 0.68
CA GLY A 29 9.04 7.08 0.40
C GLY A 29 8.67 5.83 1.17
N HIS A 30 8.88 5.79 2.48
CA HIS A 30 8.50 4.67 3.35
C HIS A 30 7.32 5.05 4.24
N ILE A 31 6.19 4.39 4.04
CA ILE A 31 4.98 4.58 4.81
C ILE A 31 4.77 3.34 5.69
N GLU A 32 4.80 3.51 7.01
CA GLU A 32 4.39 2.45 7.93
C GLU A 32 2.86 2.39 7.99
N LEU A 33 2.33 1.18 7.83
CA LEU A 33 0.91 0.86 7.91
C LEU A 33 0.69 -0.26 8.93
N GLY A 34 -0.35 -0.11 9.74
CA GLY A 34 -0.78 -1.05 10.75
C GLY A 34 -2.30 -1.14 10.84
N ALA A 35 -2.78 -1.94 11.81
CA ALA A 35 -4.21 -2.16 12.01
C ALA A 35 -4.99 -0.84 12.18
N GLY A 36 -6.03 -0.66 11.37
CA GLY A 36 -6.86 0.54 11.36
C GLY A 36 -6.50 1.56 10.28
N ASP A 37 -5.37 1.42 9.60
CA ASP A 37 -4.96 2.37 8.56
C ASP A 37 -5.72 2.15 7.25
N LEU A 38 -6.23 3.26 6.69
CA LEU A 38 -6.82 3.33 5.36
C LEU A 38 -5.88 4.12 4.44
N VAL A 39 -5.35 3.46 3.43
CA VAL A 39 -4.42 4.06 2.46
C VAL A 39 -5.00 3.97 1.06
N VAL A 40 -4.67 4.97 0.24
CA VAL A 40 -5.03 5.01 -1.16
C VAL A 40 -3.76 5.05 -1.99
N PHE A 41 -3.63 4.12 -2.93
CA PHE A 41 -2.60 4.11 -3.96
C PHE A 41 -3.19 4.65 -5.26
N PRO A 42 -2.71 5.81 -5.76
CA PRO A 42 -3.08 6.31 -7.06
C PRO A 42 -2.77 5.32 -8.19
N ARG A 43 -3.48 5.47 -9.32
CA ARG A 43 -3.13 4.76 -10.55
C ARG A 43 -1.70 5.10 -10.98
N GLY A 44 -0.93 4.10 -11.37
CA GLY A 44 0.48 4.24 -11.74
C GLY A 44 1.43 4.20 -10.55
N THR A 45 0.94 4.08 -9.32
CA THR A 45 1.82 3.87 -8.16
C THR A 45 2.59 2.56 -8.32
N ARG A 46 3.90 2.64 -8.07
CA ARG A 46 4.73 1.47 -7.80
C ARG A 46 5.19 1.49 -6.36
N CYS A 47 5.08 0.35 -5.68
CA CYS A 47 5.61 0.24 -4.34
C CYS A 47 6.04 -1.19 -3.99
N THR A 48 6.94 -1.30 -3.01
CA THR A 48 7.35 -2.57 -2.42
C THR A 48 6.86 -2.65 -0.98
N TRP A 49 6.22 -3.76 -0.63
CA TRP A 49 5.71 -4.01 0.72
C TRP A 49 6.71 -4.84 1.52
N HIS A 50 7.13 -4.32 2.67
CA HIS A 50 7.97 -5.02 3.63
C HIS A 50 7.11 -5.47 4.81
N ILE A 51 6.72 -6.75 4.79
CA ILE A 51 5.82 -7.34 5.80
C ILE A 51 6.62 -7.63 7.07
N ALA A 52 6.42 -6.82 8.11
CA ALA A 52 7.04 -7.03 9.42
C ALA A 52 6.24 -8.00 10.31
N ALA A 53 4.91 -8.04 10.13
CA ALA A 53 4.01 -9.00 10.75
C ALA A 53 2.89 -9.36 9.77
N ALA A 54 2.35 -10.59 9.85
CA ALA A 54 1.32 -11.07 8.92
C ALA A 54 0.15 -10.08 8.81
N VAL A 55 -0.21 -9.73 7.57
CA VAL A 55 -1.20 -8.70 7.26
C VAL A 55 -2.51 -9.36 6.79
N ASP A 56 -3.63 -8.98 7.41
CA ASP A 56 -4.93 -9.09 6.74
C ASP A 56 -5.36 -7.70 6.31
N MET A 57 -5.90 -7.61 5.10
CA MET A 57 -6.38 -6.35 4.55
C MET A 57 -7.62 -6.56 3.70
N HIS A 58 -8.43 -5.52 3.62
CA HIS A 58 -9.45 -5.37 2.59
C HIS A 58 -8.93 -4.39 1.54
N TYR A 59 -9.16 -4.68 0.27
CA TYR A 59 -8.77 -3.78 -0.81
C TYR A 59 -9.87 -3.71 -1.87
N ALA A 60 -9.95 -2.56 -2.54
CA ALA A 60 -10.83 -2.32 -3.65
C ALA A 60 -10.07 -1.54 -4.74
N PHE A 61 -10.30 -1.92 -5.99
CA PHE A 61 -9.83 -1.17 -7.15
C PHE A 61 -10.99 -0.38 -7.73
N ASP A 62 -10.73 0.87 -8.13
CA ASP A 62 -11.70 1.66 -8.87
C ASP A 62 -11.95 1.01 -10.24
N PRO A 63 -13.19 1.08 -10.76
CA PRO A 63 -13.50 0.60 -12.10
C PRO A 63 -12.70 1.39 -13.14
N SER A 64 -12.20 0.69 -14.16
CA SER A 64 -11.43 1.24 -15.28
C SER A 64 -12.30 1.94 -16.31
#